data_AF-A0A2S9JY45-F1
#
_entry.id   AF-A0A2S9JY45-F1
#
_cell.length_a   1.000
_cell.length_b   1.000
_cell.length_c   1.000
_cell.angle_alpha   90.00
_cell.angle_beta   90.00
_cell.angle_gamma   90.00
#
_symmetry.space_group_name_H-M   'P 1'
#
loop_
_entity.id
_entity.type
_entity.pdbx_description
1 polymer ?
#
loop_
_entity_poly.entity_id
_entity_poly.type
_entity_poly.pdbx_seq_one_letter_code
_entity_poly.pdbx_strand_id
1 'polypeptide(L)'
;MAIITIDGVRVNPTERVASIATVLERHRHSRRELQWIVRTCTDRADSEQDNASSDRRLAAATDAEHHARVAMLKHPANTLEEFAAKAQHICSLLLEEDDSLDKYELFSILQRLIAQPQSECQ
;
A
#
# COMPACT_ATOMS: atom_id res chain seq x y z
N MET A 1 18.92 -8.03 26.12
CA MET A 1 17.88 -7.55 25.19
C MET A 1 16.89 -6.72 26.00
N ALA A 2 16.63 -5.47 25.59
CA ALA A 2 15.78 -4.56 26.35
C ALA A 2 14.33 -4.69 25.87
N ILE A 3 13.41 -5.01 26.78
CA ILE A 3 11.97 -5.04 26.54
C ILE A 3 11.44 -3.65 26.90
N ILE A 4 10.87 -2.94 25.94
CA ILE A 4 10.18 -1.68 26.20
C ILE A 4 8.72 -2.02 26.50
N THR A 5 8.20 -1.42 27.57
CA THR A 5 6.81 -1.59 27.99
C THR A 5 6.11 -0.27 27.75
N ILE A 6 5.06 -0.25 26.92
CA ILE A 6 4.15 0.90 26.76
C ILE A 6 2.79 0.41 27.27
N ASP A 7 2.20 1.12 28.24
CA ASP A 7 0.91 0.81 28.87
C ASP A 7 0.75 -0.64 29.37
N GLY A 8 1.83 -1.21 29.91
CA GLY A 8 1.83 -2.58 30.44
C GLY A 8 1.82 -3.69 29.38
N VAL A 9 1.79 -3.34 28.09
CA VAL A 9 1.92 -4.29 26.99
C VAL A 9 3.39 -4.50 26.68
N ARG A 10 3.83 -5.76 26.75
CA ARG A 10 5.16 -6.18 26.33
C ARG A 10 5.24 -6.14 24.81
N VAL A 11 5.85 -5.09 24.26
CA VAL A 11 6.12 -5.00 22.82
C VAL A 11 7.46 -5.67 22.55
N ASN A 12 7.46 -6.67 21.67
CA ASN A 12 8.69 -7.35 21.26
C ASN A 12 9.47 -6.44 20.30
N PRO A 13 10.70 -5.99 20.62
CA PRO A 13 11.46 -5.05 19.79
C PRO A 13 11.88 -5.60 18.42
N THR A 14 11.59 -6.88 18.12
CA THR A 14 11.80 -7.49 16.80
C THR A 14 10.62 -7.37 15.84
N GLU A 15 9.47 -6.84 16.26
CA GLU A 15 8.55 -6.20 15.30
C GLU A 15 9.22 -4.90 14.85
N ARG A 16 10.16 -5.02 13.90
CA ARG A 16 10.60 -3.88 13.11
C ARG A 16 9.34 -3.35 12.44
N VAL A 17 8.74 -2.32 13.04
CA VAL A 17 7.77 -1.46 12.36
C VAL A 17 8.48 -1.02 11.09
N ALA A 18 8.12 -1.61 9.95
CA ALA A 18 8.73 -1.28 8.67
C ALA A 18 8.58 0.22 8.49
N SER A 19 9.67 0.95 8.19
CA SER A 19 9.58 2.40 8.05
C SER A 19 8.55 2.76 6.99
N ILE A 20 7.96 3.96 7.06
CA ILE A 20 6.98 4.38 6.04
C ILE A 20 7.56 4.26 4.63
N ALA A 21 8.84 4.60 4.45
CA ALA A 21 9.55 4.45 3.18
C ALA A 21 9.54 3.00 2.67
N THR A 22 9.75 2.02 3.56
CA THR A 22 9.71 0.60 3.23
C THR A 22 8.30 0.16 2.81
N VAL A 23 7.28 0.65 3.51
CA VAL A 23 5.89 0.30 3.21
C VAL A 23 5.44 0.90 1.89
N LEU A 24 5.81 2.15 1.61
CA LEU A 24 5.54 2.81 0.33
C LEU A 24 6.27 2.10 -0.82
N GLU A 25 7.54 1.73 -0.64
CA GLU A 25 8.30 1.03 -1.67
C GLU A 25 7.72 -0.36 -1.98
N ARG A 26 7.30 -1.09 -0.94
CA ARG A 26 6.61 -2.38 -1.12
C ARG A 26 5.35 -2.24 -1.96
N HIS A 27 4.55 -1.18 -1.72
CA HIS A 27 3.37 -0.90 -2.52
C HIS A 27 3.73 -0.55 -3.98
N ARG A 28 4.74 0.29 -4.21
CA ARG A 28 5.21 0.62 -5.57
C ARG A 28 5.67 -0.62 -6.31
N HIS A 29 6.36 -1.53 -5.62
CA HIS A 29 6.83 -2.78 -6.20
C HIS A 29 5.65 -3.69 -6.58
N SER A 30 4.71 -3.95 -5.66
CA SER A 30 3.56 -4.81 -5.97
C SER A 30 2.72 -4.26 -7.12
N ARG A 31 2.60 -2.92 -7.21
CA ARG A 31 1.88 -2.26 -8.30
C ARG A 31 2.58 -2.40 -9.64
N ARG A 32 3.91 -2.19 -9.69
CA ARG A 32 4.71 -2.42 -10.91
C ARG A 32 4.61 -3.85 -11.42
N GLU A 33 4.67 -4.83 -10.50
CA GLU A 33 4.51 -6.24 -10.85
C GLU A 33 3.11 -6.54 -11.41
N LEU A 34 2.05 -6.01 -10.78
CA LEU A 34 0.68 -6.16 -11.28
C LEU A 34 0.52 -5.53 -12.68
N GLN A 35 0.99 -4.30 -12.87
CA GLN A 35 0.93 -3.62 -14.17
C GLN A 35 1.70 -4.38 -15.25
N TRP A 36 2.87 -4.94 -14.91
CA TRP A 36 3.64 -5.77 -15.83
C TRP A 36 2.86 -7.03 -16.22
N ILE A 37 2.31 -7.77 -15.23
CA ILE A 37 1.52 -8.99 -15.48
C ILE A 37 0.30 -8.68 -16.34
N VAL A 38 -0.45 -7.61 -16.04
CA VAL A 38 -1.61 -7.19 -16.83
C VAL A 38 -1.22 -6.98 -18.29
N ARG A 39 -0.16 -6.20 -18.56
CA ARG A 39 0.34 -5.98 -19.93
C ARG A 39 0.72 -7.29 -20.61
N THR A 40 1.46 -8.16 -19.91
CA THR A 40 1.89 -9.44 -20.49
C THR A 40 0.72 -10.38 -20.78
N CYS A 41 -0.35 -10.34 -19.97
CA CYS A 41 -1.57 -11.10 -20.22
C CYS A 41 -2.35 -10.53 -21.41
N THR A 42 -2.45 -9.19 -21.51
CA THR A 42 -3.09 -8.53 -22.67
C THR A 42 -2.39 -8.86 -23.97
N ASP A 43 -1.04 -8.83 -23.99
CA ASP A 43 -0.23 -9.16 -25.17
C ASP A 43 -0.34 -10.65 -25.60
N ARG A 44 -0.79 -11.53 -24.70
CA ARG A 44 -0.91 -12.98 -24.92
C ARG A 44 -2.34 -13.48 -25.13
N ALA A 45 -3.33 -12.59 -25.07
CA ALA A 45 -4.75 -12.95 -25.21
C ALA A 45 -5.08 -13.61 -26.57
N ASP A 46 -4.20 -13.49 -27.57
CA ASP A 46 -4.32 -14.14 -28.88
C ASP A 46 -3.94 -15.64 -28.89
N SER A 47 -3.41 -16.19 -27.78
CA SER A 47 -2.90 -17.56 -27.72
C SER A 47 -3.57 -18.38 -26.61
N GLU A 48 -4.56 -19.21 -26.97
CA GLU A 48 -5.47 -19.94 -26.05
C GLU A 48 -4.80 -20.92 -25.06
N GLN A 49 -3.52 -21.24 -25.23
CA GLN A 49 -2.90 -22.40 -24.58
C GLN A 49 -2.33 -22.13 -23.16
N ASP A 50 -2.33 -20.90 -22.64
CA ASP A 50 -1.66 -20.54 -21.37
C ASP A 50 -2.51 -19.68 -20.40
N ASN A 51 -3.82 -19.64 -20.59
CA ASN A 51 -4.73 -18.74 -19.86
C ASN A 51 -4.85 -19.06 -18.36
N ALA A 52 -5.01 -20.33 -17.96
CA ALA A 52 -5.21 -20.69 -16.55
C ALA A 52 -4.00 -20.41 -15.64
N SER A 53 -2.77 -20.51 -16.18
CA SER A 53 -1.54 -20.15 -15.46
C SER A 53 -1.43 -18.64 -15.30
N SER A 54 -1.75 -17.91 -16.37
CA SER A 54 -1.76 -16.45 -16.41
C SER A 54 -2.81 -15.85 -15.47
N ASP A 55 -4.01 -16.43 -15.43
CA ASP A 55 -5.09 -16.03 -14.52
C ASP A 55 -4.71 -16.20 -13.04
N ARG A 56 -4.08 -17.33 -12.69
CA ARG A 56 -3.59 -17.55 -11.32
C ARG A 56 -2.50 -16.55 -10.92
N ARG A 57 -1.59 -16.23 -11.84
CA ARG A 57 -0.53 -15.24 -11.60
C ARG A 57 -1.12 -13.84 -11.45
N LEU A 58 -2.12 -13.47 -12.26
CA LEU A 58 -2.83 -12.21 -12.16
C LEU A 58 -3.61 -12.10 -10.85
N ALA A 59 -4.30 -13.16 -10.43
CA ALA A 59 -5.00 -13.19 -9.14
C ALA A 59 -4.02 -13.00 -7.97
N ALA A 60 -2.90 -13.75 -7.96
CA ALA A 60 -1.89 -13.62 -6.91
C ALA A 60 -1.24 -12.23 -6.87
N ALA A 61 -1.01 -11.60 -8.03
CA ALA A 61 -0.48 -10.24 -8.11
C ALA A 61 -1.49 -9.20 -7.61
N THR A 62 -2.76 -9.38 -7.93
CA THR A 62 -3.87 -8.53 -7.44
C THR A 62 -3.97 -8.62 -5.92
N ASP A 63 -3.94 -9.82 -5.36
CA ASP A 63 -3.97 -10.03 -3.91
C ASP A 63 -2.75 -9.40 -3.22
N ALA A 64 -1.56 -9.58 -3.81
CA ALA A 64 -0.33 -9.01 -3.27
C ALA A 64 -0.35 -7.47 -3.27
N GLU A 65 -0.84 -6.84 -4.34
CA GLU A 65 -1.05 -5.40 -4.40
C GLU A 65 -2.06 -4.94 -3.35
N HIS A 66 -3.19 -5.65 -3.23
CA HIS A 66 -4.22 -5.32 -2.26
C HIS A 66 -3.69 -5.36 -0.83
N HIS A 67 -2.95 -6.42 -0.46
CA HIS A 67 -2.34 -6.53 0.86
C HIS A 67 -1.31 -5.42 1.11
N ALA A 68 -0.49 -5.06 0.12
CA ALA A 68 0.48 -3.98 0.25
C ALA A 68 -0.21 -2.61 0.41
N ARG A 69 -1.31 -2.38 -0.31
CA ARG A 69 -2.12 -1.16 -0.25
C ARG A 69 -2.80 -1.00 1.11
N VAL A 70 -3.43 -2.06 1.61
CA VAL A 70 -4.03 -2.07 2.95
C VAL A 70 -2.96 -1.82 4.02
N ALA A 71 -1.78 -2.44 3.90
CA ALA A 71 -0.67 -2.20 4.82
C ALA A 71 -0.20 -0.74 4.78
N MET A 72 -0.05 -0.15 3.59
CA MET A 72 0.30 1.26 3.40
C MET A 72 -0.73 2.21 4.01
N LEU A 73 -2.01 1.98 3.75
CA LEU A 73 -3.08 2.80 4.30
C LEU A 73 -3.14 2.74 5.83
N LYS A 74 -2.98 1.54 6.41
CA LYS A 74 -3.00 1.32 7.86
C LYS A 74 -1.72 1.74 8.58
N HIS A 75 -0.60 1.90 7.87
CA HIS A 75 0.67 2.26 8.51
C HIS A 75 0.56 3.64 9.17
N PRO A 76 0.92 3.80 10.46
CA PRO A 76 0.87 5.09 11.12
C PRO A 76 1.84 6.07 10.47
N ALA A 77 1.46 7.34 10.42
CA ALA A 77 2.34 8.44 10.08
C ALA A 77 2.36 9.37 11.30
N ASN A 78 3.47 9.37 12.02
CA ASN A 78 3.63 10.04 13.31
C ASN A 78 4.35 11.39 13.16
N THR A 79 4.92 11.67 11.99
CA THR A 79 5.52 12.97 11.69
C THR A 79 4.86 13.61 10.46
N LEU A 80 5.01 14.93 10.33
CA LEU A 80 4.55 15.66 9.16
C LEU A 80 5.23 15.15 7.87
N GLU A 81 6.49 14.76 7.95
CA GLU A 81 7.26 14.19 6.83
C GLU A 81 6.68 12.84 6.38
N GLU A 82 6.33 11.96 7.33
CA GLU A 82 5.69 10.68 7.04
C GLU A 82 4.29 10.87 6.44
N PHE A 83 3.54 11.85 6.95
CA PHE A 83 2.23 12.20 6.41
C PHE A 83 2.35 12.74 4.98
N ALA A 84 3.28 13.66 4.74
CA ALA A 84 3.55 14.21 3.41
C ALA A 84 3.97 13.11 2.43
N ALA A 85 4.82 12.17 2.86
CA ALA A 85 5.24 11.04 2.03
C ALA A 85 4.06 10.12 1.66
N LYS A 86 3.16 9.80 2.61
CA LYS A 86 1.94 9.04 2.32
C LYS A 86 1.02 9.79 1.38
N ALA A 87 0.78 11.08 1.64
CA ALA A 87 -0.08 11.91 0.82
C ALA A 87 0.45 12.05 -0.60
N GLN A 88 1.75 12.33 -0.78
CA GLN A 88 2.39 12.39 -2.09
C GLN A 88 2.28 11.05 -2.83
N HIS A 89 2.48 9.94 -2.13
CA HIS A 89 2.30 8.62 -2.71
C HIS A 89 0.85 8.37 -3.15
N ILE A 90 -0.15 8.68 -2.33
CA ILE A 90 -1.57 8.57 -2.71
C ILE A 90 -1.89 9.48 -3.90
N CYS A 91 -1.40 10.72 -3.91
CA CYS A 91 -1.55 11.64 -5.04
C CYS A 91 -0.92 11.08 -6.31
N SER A 92 0.24 10.43 -6.25
CA SER A 92 0.81 9.78 -7.43
C SER A 92 -0.07 8.66 -8.00
N LEU A 93 -0.76 7.90 -7.13
CA LEU A 93 -1.71 6.86 -7.57
C LEU A 93 -2.97 7.44 -8.25
N LEU A 94 -3.33 8.68 -7.92
CA LEU A 94 -4.48 9.39 -8.50
C LEU A 94 -4.17 10.13 -9.80
N LEU A 95 -2.91 10.50 -10.00
CA LEU A 95 -2.45 11.31 -11.12
C LEU A 95 -1.88 10.47 -12.27
N GLU A 96 -1.34 9.28 -11.97
CA GLU A 96 -1.21 8.26 -13.02
C GLU A 96 -2.64 7.93 -13.49
N GLU A 97 -2.89 7.98 -14.81
CA GLU A 97 -4.19 7.77 -15.50
C GLU A 97 -4.75 6.35 -15.28
N ASP A 98 -4.91 5.96 -14.03
CA ASP A 98 -5.17 4.60 -13.57
C ASP A 98 -6.46 4.66 -12.76
N ASP A 99 -7.59 4.31 -13.39
CA ASP A 99 -8.96 4.27 -12.84
C ASP A 99 -9.13 3.39 -11.57
N SER A 100 -8.02 2.84 -11.08
CA SER A 100 -7.89 1.98 -9.89
C SER A 100 -8.21 2.64 -8.54
N LEU A 101 -8.20 3.98 -8.43
CA LEU A 101 -8.59 4.67 -7.18
C LEU A 101 -9.89 5.43 -7.37
N ASP A 102 -10.98 4.76 -7.02
CA ASP A 102 -12.32 5.32 -7.12
C ASP A 102 -12.48 6.52 -6.13
N LYS A 103 -13.30 7.51 -6.52
CA LYS A 103 -13.60 8.73 -5.76
C LYS A 103 -14.05 8.46 -4.31
N TYR A 104 -14.73 7.33 -4.06
CA TYR A 104 -15.15 6.88 -2.73
C TYR A 104 -13.98 6.35 -1.88
N GLU A 105 -13.01 5.65 -2.48
CA GLU A 105 -11.77 5.26 -1.79
C GLU A 105 -10.95 6.49 -1.43
N LEU A 106 -10.81 7.45 -2.35
CA LEU A 106 -10.15 8.73 -2.09
C LEU A 106 -10.81 9.49 -0.92
N PHE A 107 -12.14 9.59 -0.93
CA PHE A 107 -12.88 10.25 0.13
C PHE A 107 -12.69 9.57 1.49
N SER A 108 -12.68 8.23 1.52
CA SER A 108 -12.44 7.46 2.74
C SER A 108 -11.01 7.63 3.29
N ILE A 109 -10.02 7.76 2.41
CA ILE A 109 -8.63 8.04 2.78
C ILE A 109 -8.51 9.45 3.37
N LEU A 110 -9.09 10.46 2.71
CA LEU A 110 -9.09 11.84 3.20
C LEU A 110 -9.80 11.98 4.55
N GLN A 111 -10.95 11.33 4.73
CA GLN A 111 -11.65 11.33 6.02
C GLN A 111 -10.82 10.69 7.13
N ARG A 112 -10.10 9.59 6.85
CA ARG A 112 -9.22 8.96 7.85
C ARG A 112 -8.02 9.84 8.21
N LEU A 113 -7.45 10.54 7.25
CA LEU A 113 -6.33 11.46 7.48
C LEU A 113 -6.76 12.68 8.31
N ILE A 114 -7.97 13.20 8.08
CA ILE A 114 -8.54 14.31 8.86
C ILE A 114 -8.97 13.86 10.26
N ALA A 115 -9.45 12.61 10.39
CA ALA A 115 -9.92 12.06 11.66
C ALA A 115 -8.80 11.56 12.58
N GLN A 116 -7.55 11.49 12.12
CA GLN A 116 -6.42 11.27 13.03
C GLN A 116 -6.28 12.50 13.93
N PRO A 117 -6.37 12.36 15.27
CA PRO A 117 -6.12 13.49 16.15
C PRO A 117 -4.71 13.96 15.86
N GLN A 118 -4.60 15.23 15.44
CA GLN A 118 -3.34 15.95 15.46
C GLN A 118 -2.92 15.97 16.93
N SER A 119 -2.13 14.98 17.36
CA SER A 119 -1.49 15.00 18.66
C SER A 119 -0.51 16.17 18.62
N GLU A 120 -1.04 17.31 19.05
CA GLU A 120 -0.41 18.51 19.56
C GLU A 120 1.09 18.60 19.25
N CYS A 121 1.42 19.35 18.20
CA CYS A 121 2.70 20.05 18.17
C CYS A 121 2.77 20.93 19.42
N GLN A 122 3.60 20.53 20.37
CA GLN A 122 4.09 21.40 21.44
C GLN A 122 4.96 22.52 20.86
#